data_AF-A0A146LUQ6-F1
#
_entry.id   AF-A0A146LUQ6-F1
#
_cell.length_a   1.000
_cell.length_b   1.000
_cell.length_c   1.000
_cell.angle_alpha   90.00
_cell.angle_beta   90.00
_cell.angle_gamma   90.00
#
_symmetry.space_group_name_H-M   'P 1'
#
loop_
_entity.id
_entity.type
_entity.pdbx_description
1 polymer ?
#
loop_
_entity_poly.entity_id
_entity_poly.type
_entity_poly.pdbx_seq_one_letter_code
_entity_poly.pdbx_strand_id
1 'polypeptide(L)'
;MSEVEDDFIAPSPTLEETFYILSKRNAVYRVKLSEKGLCMIKEVNGNVKTETIALEDIIGCRCMRSKRFDQKCIWHPTTRKGNLKVVDENSADWDESDVSAYLYIYAYVLKKGKVKSKKRERIVITLRFRSYDRYEDNMKEAQKWKVTIKYYMDCTLQRCHPSSFYNPEKTSLLGDAKVLFILNPKSGVGKARETFQNKVVPLLTEGDLNYDLHVTRHAHDARNIVRTQNMWQYMGGVVVIGGDGILYEVINGLMERPDWESLFSELKLGVIPCGSGNGLAKSVSYAFSEPYDHSPILVSTLNVVRGMSTPL
;
A
#
# COMPACT_ATOMS: atom_id res chain seq x y z
N MET A 1 39.14 -30.53 -24.19
CA MET A 1 38.95 -29.23 -24.87
C MET A 1 37.46 -29.08 -25.09
N SER A 2 36.71 -28.73 -24.03
CA SER A 2 36.44 -27.35 -23.56
C SER A 2 35.52 -26.62 -24.55
N GLU A 3 34.23 -26.53 -24.20
CA GLU A 3 33.53 -25.27 -23.82
C GLU A 3 32.97 -24.58 -25.07
N VAL A 4 31.71 -24.13 -25.15
CA VAL A 4 30.96 -23.30 -24.21
C VAL A 4 29.46 -23.60 -24.37
N GLU A 5 28.79 -23.96 -23.27
CA GLU A 5 27.33 -23.84 -23.15
C GLU A 5 27.00 -22.36 -22.97
N ASP A 6 26.20 -21.82 -23.89
CA ASP A 6 25.71 -20.45 -23.86
C ASP A 6 24.57 -20.40 -22.84
N ASP A 7 24.91 -20.06 -21.59
CA ASP A 7 23.98 -19.74 -20.51
C ASP A 7 23.13 -18.54 -20.93
N PHE A 8 21.97 -18.81 -21.54
CA PHE A 8 20.94 -17.80 -21.76
C PHE A 8 20.42 -17.31 -20.41
N ILE A 9 21.01 -16.20 -19.95
CA ILE A 9 20.52 -15.38 -18.84
C ILE A 9 19.06 -14.98 -19.14
N ALA A 10 18.12 -15.46 -18.33
CA ALA A 10 16.72 -15.11 -18.45
C ALA A 10 16.53 -13.57 -18.25
N PRO A 11 15.80 -12.87 -19.15
CA PRO A 11 15.78 -11.40 -19.19
C PRO A 11 14.87 -10.73 -18.15
N SER A 12 14.40 -11.43 -17.11
CA SER A 12 13.64 -10.83 -16.01
C SER A 12 13.78 -11.65 -14.71
N PRO A 13 13.93 -11.00 -13.53
CA PRO A 13 14.14 -11.69 -12.25
C PRO A 13 12.89 -12.45 -11.81
N THR A 14 12.66 -13.63 -12.39
CA THR A 14 11.53 -14.48 -12.05
C THR A 14 11.89 -15.30 -10.81
N LEU A 15 11.13 -15.13 -9.73
CA LEU A 15 11.27 -16.00 -8.53
C LEU A 15 10.19 -17.07 -8.58
N GLU A 16 10.57 -18.31 -8.31
CA GLU A 16 9.65 -19.45 -8.25
C GLU A 16 10.04 -20.35 -7.08
N GLU A 17 9.07 -20.68 -6.23
CA GLU A 17 9.28 -21.58 -5.09
C GLU A 17 8.02 -22.40 -4.80
N THR A 18 8.22 -23.58 -4.22
CA THR A 18 7.13 -24.51 -3.87
C THR A 18 6.83 -24.44 -2.38
N PHE A 19 5.59 -24.10 -2.05
CA PHE A 19 5.08 -24.01 -0.70
C PHE A 19 4.12 -25.16 -0.41
N TYR A 20 4.30 -25.82 0.74
CA TYR A 20 3.45 -26.92 1.18
C TYR A 20 2.42 -26.43 2.19
N ILE A 21 1.14 -26.80 2.00
CA ILE A 21 0.11 -26.55 3.01
C ILE A 21 -0.13 -27.82 3.81
N LEU A 22 0.10 -27.73 5.12
CA LEU A 22 -0.36 -28.71 6.12
C LEU A 22 -1.89 -28.62 6.25
N SER A 23 -2.61 -29.18 5.28
CA SER A 23 -4.07 -29.33 5.32
C SER A 23 -4.45 -30.80 5.14
N LYS A 24 -5.66 -31.19 5.58
CA LYS A 24 -6.21 -32.56 5.52
C LYS A 24 -6.14 -33.21 4.12
N ARG A 25 -5.87 -32.45 3.05
CA ARG A 25 -5.81 -32.92 1.65
C ARG A 25 -4.43 -32.84 0.99
N ASN A 26 -3.34 -32.67 1.76
CA ASN A 26 -1.95 -32.65 1.27
C ASN A 26 -1.78 -31.85 -0.04
N ALA A 27 -2.17 -30.57 -0.02
CA ALA A 27 -2.16 -29.71 -1.21
C ALA A 27 -0.81 -28.99 -1.34
N VAL A 28 -0.27 -28.97 -2.55
CA VAL A 28 0.98 -28.27 -2.88
C VAL A 28 0.64 -26.99 -3.62
N TYR A 29 1.28 -25.88 -3.24
CA TYR A 29 1.17 -24.60 -3.93
C TYR A 29 2.53 -24.21 -4.51
N ARG A 30 2.66 -24.21 -5.84
CA ARG A 30 3.81 -23.59 -6.49
C ARG A 30 3.54 -22.11 -6.68
N VAL A 31 4.37 -21.25 -6.11
CA VAL A 31 4.22 -19.80 -6.18
C VAL A 31 5.30 -19.24 -7.09
N LYS A 32 4.89 -18.45 -8.07
CA LYS A 32 5.77 -17.82 -9.05
C LYS A 32 5.51 -16.33 -9.10
N LEU A 33 6.55 -15.55 -8.86
CA LEU A 33 6.55 -14.10 -9.02
C LEU A 33 7.09 -13.75 -10.41
N SER A 34 6.36 -12.92 -11.13
CA SER A 34 6.71 -12.44 -12.46
C SER A 34 6.29 -10.98 -12.64
N GLU A 35 6.68 -10.36 -13.75
CA GLU A 35 6.19 -9.03 -14.18
C GLU A 35 4.66 -8.91 -14.27
N LYS A 36 3.92 -10.02 -14.33
CA LYS A 36 2.45 -9.97 -14.36
C LYS A 36 1.83 -9.96 -12.97
N GLY A 37 2.54 -10.41 -11.95
CA GLY A 37 1.96 -10.66 -10.64
C GLY A 37 2.49 -11.91 -9.94
N LEU A 38 1.83 -12.21 -8.82
CA LEU A 38 2.06 -13.41 -8.03
C LEU A 38 1.09 -14.50 -8.50
N CYS A 39 1.64 -15.52 -9.16
CA CYS A 39 0.91 -16.69 -9.63
C CYS A 39 1.01 -17.80 -8.58
N MET A 40 -0.13 -18.35 -8.18
CA MET A 40 -0.26 -19.46 -7.23
C MET A 40 -0.90 -20.63 -7.96
N ILE A 41 -0.14 -21.71 -8.12
CA ILE A 41 -0.59 -22.94 -8.77
C ILE A 41 -0.84 -23.96 -7.68
N LYS A 42 -2.11 -24.25 -7.43
CA LYS A 42 -2.55 -25.27 -6.48
C LYS A 42 -2.70 -26.61 -7.19
N GLU A 43 -2.03 -27.63 -6.69
CA GLU A 43 -2.19 -29.01 -7.13
C GLU A 43 -2.84 -29.84 -6.01
N VAL A 44 -3.97 -30.50 -6.34
CA VAL A 44 -4.65 -31.44 -5.44
C VAL A 44 -5.08 -32.66 -6.24
N ASN A 45 -4.50 -33.83 -5.95
CA ASN A 45 -4.86 -35.11 -6.56
C ASN A 45 -4.90 -35.05 -8.11
N GLY A 46 -3.91 -34.39 -8.72
CA GLY A 46 -3.82 -34.21 -10.19
C GLY A 46 -4.69 -33.10 -10.78
N ASN A 47 -5.55 -32.44 -9.98
CA ASN A 47 -6.28 -31.26 -10.43
C ASN A 47 -5.45 -29.99 -10.15
N VAL A 48 -5.17 -29.22 -11.20
CA VAL A 48 -4.36 -28.01 -11.14
C VAL A 48 -5.27 -26.79 -11.24
N LYS A 49 -5.23 -25.93 -10.23
CA LYS A 49 -5.92 -24.64 -10.22
C LYS A 49 -4.91 -23.51 -10.10
N THR A 50 -4.93 -22.60 -11.06
CA THR A 50 -4.05 -21.42 -11.08
C THR A 50 -4.83 -20.17 -10.69
N GLU A 51 -4.30 -19.41 -9.75
CA GLU A 51 -4.80 -18.09 -9.36
C GLU A 51 -3.65 -17.08 -9.44
N THR A 52 -3.87 -15.96 -10.14
CA THR A 52 -2.87 -14.90 -10.28
C THR A 52 -3.39 -13.62 -9.66
N ILE A 53 -2.60 -13.02 -8.78
CA ILE A 53 -2.84 -11.68 -8.26
C ILE A 53 -1.93 -10.73 -9.02
N ALA A 54 -2.54 -9.79 -9.75
CA ALA A 54 -1.82 -8.83 -10.56
C ALA A 54 -0.97 -7.89 -9.68
N LEU A 55 0.18 -7.43 -10.19
CA LEU A 55 1.03 -6.48 -9.45
C LEU A 55 0.28 -5.18 -9.10
N GLU A 56 -0.58 -4.69 -10.00
CA GLU A 56 -1.41 -3.52 -9.77
C GLU A 56 -2.36 -3.67 -8.57
N ASP A 57 -2.70 -4.91 -8.19
CA ASP A 57 -3.57 -5.19 -7.06
C ASP A 57 -2.80 -5.30 -5.74
N ILE A 58 -1.49 -5.51 -5.78
CA ILE A 58 -0.62 -5.56 -4.60
C ILE A 58 -0.32 -4.14 -4.15
N ILE A 59 -0.51 -3.86 -2.86
CA ILE A 59 -0.23 -2.52 -2.30
C ILE A 59 1.04 -2.50 -1.46
N GLY A 60 1.51 -3.65 -0.99
CA GLY A 60 2.74 -3.75 -0.22
C GLY A 60 2.97 -5.13 0.37
N CYS A 61 4.10 -5.30 1.03
CA CYS A 61 4.48 -6.56 1.67
C CYS A 61 5.42 -6.36 2.87
N ARG A 62 5.34 -7.28 3.85
CA ARG A 62 6.08 -7.19 5.11
C ARG A 62 6.61 -8.56 5.53
N CYS A 63 7.90 -8.62 5.85
CA CYS A 63 8.52 -9.79 6.47
C CYS A 63 8.38 -9.71 7.99
N MET A 64 8.05 -10.82 8.66
CA MET A 64 7.92 -10.89 10.12
C MET A 64 8.40 -12.25 10.66
N ARG A 65 8.67 -12.30 11.96
CA ARG A 65 8.83 -13.54 12.73
C ARG A 65 7.47 -13.97 13.30
N SER A 66 7.33 -15.25 13.65
CA SER A 66 6.17 -15.73 14.42
C SER A 66 6.10 -15.05 15.80
N LYS A 67 4.92 -14.57 16.20
CA LYS A 67 4.68 -14.05 17.55
C LYS A 67 4.36 -15.22 18.50
N ARG A 68 4.86 -15.21 19.73
CA ARG A 68 4.39 -16.17 20.75
C ARG A 68 2.90 -15.98 20.96
N PHE A 69 2.15 -17.07 20.89
CA PHE A 69 0.74 -17.07 21.24
C PHE A 69 0.64 -17.18 22.77
N ASP A 70 0.59 -16.04 23.46
CA ASP A 70 0.42 -16.06 24.91
C ASP A 70 -1.05 -16.42 25.22
N GLN A 71 -1.28 -17.58 25.84
CA GLN A 71 -2.60 -18.17 26.12
C GLN A 71 -3.46 -17.33 27.11
N LYS A 72 -2.97 -16.15 27.53
CA LYS A 72 -3.53 -15.34 28.62
C LYS A 72 -4.50 -14.23 28.21
N CYS A 73 -4.80 -14.06 26.92
CA CYS A 73 -5.79 -13.09 26.46
C CYS A 73 -7.20 -13.70 26.45
N ILE A 74 -7.77 -13.91 27.64
CA ILE A 74 -9.20 -14.08 27.83
C ILE A 74 -9.87 -12.73 27.55
N TRP A 75 -10.55 -12.61 26.41
CA TRP A 75 -11.39 -11.47 26.09
C TRP A 75 -12.60 -11.44 27.04
N HIS A 76 -12.51 -10.70 28.13
CA HIS A 76 -13.69 -10.27 28.87
C HIS A 76 -14.22 -8.97 28.26
N PRO A 77 -15.50 -8.90 27.84
CA PRO A 77 -16.10 -7.64 27.43
C PRO A 77 -16.38 -6.82 28.68
N THR A 78 -15.50 -5.88 29.02
CA THR A 78 -15.79 -4.90 30.08
C THR A 78 -15.91 -3.50 29.49
N THR A 79 -17.15 -3.06 29.50
CA THR A 79 -17.57 -1.66 29.47
C THR A 79 -16.84 -0.86 30.55
N ARG A 80 -16.02 0.13 30.17
CA ARG A 80 -15.94 1.46 30.81
C ARG A 80 -14.92 2.38 30.11
N LYS A 81 -15.33 3.65 29.98
CA LYS A 81 -14.54 4.80 29.52
C LYS A 81 -13.27 4.96 30.35
N GLY A 82 -12.13 5.18 29.70
CA GLY A 82 -10.92 5.72 30.34
C GLY A 82 -9.62 5.27 29.70
N ASN A 83 -8.97 6.19 28.96
CA ASN A 83 -7.59 6.16 28.46
C ASN A 83 -7.21 5.01 27.51
N LEU A 84 -7.20 5.30 26.21
CA LEU A 84 -6.41 4.54 25.23
C LEU A 84 -4.95 4.56 25.68
N LYS A 85 -4.46 3.43 26.20
CA LYS A 85 -3.03 3.15 26.19
C LYS A 85 -2.65 2.85 24.74
N VAL A 86 -1.67 3.60 24.23
CA VAL A 86 -0.95 3.26 23.02
C VAL A 86 -0.40 1.85 23.24
N VAL A 87 -0.89 0.88 22.46
CA VAL A 87 -0.29 -0.46 22.43
C VAL A 87 1.03 -0.25 21.73
N ASP A 88 2.11 -0.23 22.51
CA ASP A 88 3.48 -0.23 21.98
C ASP A 88 3.62 -1.43 21.05
N GLU A 89 3.82 -1.19 19.75
CA GLU A 89 4.16 -2.25 18.77
C GLU A 89 5.44 -3.01 19.14
N ASN A 90 6.20 -2.50 20.13
CA ASN A 90 7.44 -3.06 20.63
C ASN A 90 7.28 -4.07 21.78
N SER A 91 6.08 -4.35 22.29
CA SER A 91 5.88 -5.46 23.23
C SER A 91 5.44 -6.74 22.49
N ALA A 92 6.38 -7.52 21.99
CA ALA A 92 6.09 -8.85 21.48
C ALA A 92 7.28 -9.79 21.72
N ASP A 93 7.16 -10.67 22.71
CA ASP A 93 8.06 -11.81 22.85
C ASP A 93 7.87 -12.71 21.61
N TRP A 94 8.83 -12.66 20.68
CA TRP A 94 8.80 -13.46 19.47
C TRP A 94 9.03 -14.94 19.79
N ASP A 95 8.47 -15.82 18.97
CA ASP A 95 8.69 -17.25 19.14
C ASP A 95 10.10 -17.61 18.64
N GLU A 96 11.04 -17.62 19.58
CA GLU A 96 12.43 -18.00 19.30
C GLU A 96 12.56 -19.46 18.85
N SER A 97 11.58 -20.31 19.17
CA SER A 97 11.58 -21.73 18.78
C SER A 97 11.18 -21.94 17.31
N ASP A 98 10.44 -20.99 16.72
CA ASP A 98 10.11 -21.06 15.30
C ASP A 98 11.22 -20.42 14.45
N VAL A 99 11.93 -21.28 13.71
CA VAL A 99 12.96 -20.87 12.75
C VAL A 99 12.38 -20.35 11.44
N SER A 100 11.04 -20.31 11.30
CA SER A 100 10.39 -19.81 10.10
C SER A 100 10.38 -18.29 9.98
N ALA A 101 10.50 -17.81 8.75
CA ALA A 101 10.22 -16.42 8.39
C ALA A 101 8.90 -16.35 7.62
N TYR A 102 8.16 -15.26 7.79
CA TYR A 102 6.86 -15.05 7.16
C TYR A 102 6.90 -13.82 6.28
N LEU A 103 6.42 -13.94 5.04
CA LEU A 103 6.17 -12.82 4.15
C LEU A 103 4.66 -12.64 3.99
N TYR A 104 4.16 -11.49 4.43
CA TYR A 104 2.79 -11.04 4.21
C TYR A 104 2.75 -10.16 2.98
N ILE A 105 1.88 -10.49 2.03
CA ILE A 105 1.63 -9.69 0.83
C ILE A 105 0.18 -9.20 0.88
N TYR A 106 0.00 -7.89 0.85
CA TYR A 106 -1.30 -7.23 0.96
C TYR A 106 -1.78 -6.84 -0.44
N ALA A 107 -2.97 -7.31 -0.82
CA ALA A 107 -3.56 -7.03 -2.12
C ALA A 107 -5.04 -6.67 -2.02
N TYR A 108 -5.52 -5.85 -2.95
CA TYR A 108 -6.91 -5.42 -3.06
C TYR A 108 -7.46 -5.75 -4.44
N VAL A 109 -7.93 -6.99 -4.59
CA VAL A 109 -8.39 -7.51 -5.87
C VAL A 109 -9.83 -7.11 -6.17
N LEU A 110 -10.13 -6.90 -7.45
CA LEU A 110 -11.48 -6.58 -7.89
C LEU A 110 -12.34 -7.85 -8.02
N LYS A 111 -13.30 -8.06 -7.11
CA LYS A 111 -14.24 -9.19 -7.21
C LYS A 111 -15.60 -8.76 -7.76
N LYS A 112 -16.22 -9.67 -8.53
CA LYS A 112 -17.61 -9.52 -9.01
C LYS A 112 -18.57 -9.83 -7.85
N GLY A 113 -19.45 -8.90 -7.53
CA GLY A 113 -20.53 -9.09 -6.55
C GLY A 113 -21.71 -9.91 -7.12
N LYS A 114 -22.72 -10.15 -6.26
CA LYS A 114 -23.98 -10.84 -6.65
C LYS A 114 -24.87 -10.00 -7.58
N VAL A 115 -24.78 -8.68 -7.43
CA VAL A 115 -25.36 -7.67 -8.35
C VAL A 115 -24.23 -7.22 -9.28
N LYS A 116 -24.50 -6.63 -10.44
CA LYS A 116 -23.48 -6.08 -11.38
C LYS A 116 -22.51 -5.04 -10.76
N SER A 117 -22.43 -4.90 -9.44
CA SER A 117 -21.40 -4.16 -8.72
C SER A 117 -20.11 -4.98 -8.61
N LYS A 118 -19.00 -4.34 -8.94
CA LYS A 118 -17.64 -4.83 -8.64
C LYS A 118 -17.15 -4.11 -7.38
N LYS A 119 -16.38 -4.78 -6.53
CA LYS A 119 -15.80 -4.16 -5.33
C LYS A 119 -14.38 -4.67 -5.08
N ARG A 120 -13.51 -3.79 -4.59
CA ARG A 120 -12.18 -4.14 -4.09
C ARG A 120 -12.30 -4.93 -2.79
N GLU A 121 -11.69 -6.10 -2.74
CA GLU A 121 -11.64 -6.95 -1.56
C GLU A 121 -10.20 -7.18 -1.13
N ARG A 122 -9.94 -7.00 0.17
CA ARG A 122 -8.63 -7.22 0.76
C ARG A 122 -8.31 -8.72 0.81
N ILE A 123 -7.13 -9.07 0.33
CA ILE A 123 -6.54 -10.41 0.40
C ILE A 123 -5.16 -10.28 1.05
N VAL A 124 -4.85 -11.21 1.95
CA VAL A 124 -3.50 -11.35 2.53
C VAL A 124 -2.96 -12.71 2.17
N ILE A 125 -1.83 -12.71 1.48
CA ILE A 125 -1.10 -13.92 1.17
C ILE A 125 0.02 -14.03 2.20
N THR A 126 0.11 -15.18 2.86
CA THR A 126 1.17 -15.44 3.83
C THR A 126 2.04 -16.56 3.30
N LEU A 127 3.28 -16.25 2.96
CA LEU A 127 4.28 -17.24 2.57
C LEU A 127 5.16 -17.56 3.77
N ARG A 128 5.27 -18.84 4.11
CA ARG A 128 6.12 -19.32 5.21
C ARG A 128 7.40 -19.91 4.64
N PHE A 129 8.53 -19.31 4.96
CA PHE A 129 9.86 -19.76 4.59
C PHE A 129 10.43 -20.60 5.73
N ARG A 130 10.74 -21.87 5.43
CA ARG A 130 11.30 -22.84 6.38
C ARG A 130 12.22 -23.85 5.67
N SER A 131 12.89 -23.41 4.60
CA SER A 131 13.78 -24.26 3.82
C SER A 131 15.12 -24.49 4.51
N TYR A 132 15.47 -23.64 5.49
CA TYR A 132 16.73 -23.67 6.24
C TYR A 132 16.50 -23.90 7.74
N ASP A 133 17.52 -24.45 8.41
CA ASP A 133 17.50 -24.69 9.86
C ASP A 133 17.63 -23.41 10.69
N ARG A 134 18.15 -22.33 10.09
CA ARG A 134 18.37 -21.05 10.75
C ARG A 134 17.33 -20.02 10.32
N TYR A 135 16.82 -19.28 11.31
CA TYR A 135 15.89 -18.18 11.08
C TYR A 135 16.46 -17.11 10.15
N GLU A 136 17.74 -16.75 10.33
CA GLU A 136 18.39 -15.71 9.54
C GLU A 136 18.37 -16.05 8.04
N ASP A 137 18.57 -17.31 7.68
CA ASP A 137 18.62 -17.74 6.28
C ASP A 137 17.22 -17.82 5.66
N ASN A 138 16.22 -18.28 6.43
CA ASN A 138 14.81 -18.18 6.02
C ASN A 138 14.36 -16.72 5.84
N MET A 139 14.82 -15.81 6.71
CA MET A 139 14.52 -14.38 6.61
C MET A 139 15.21 -13.75 5.40
N LYS A 140 16.44 -14.14 5.04
CA LYS A 140 17.10 -13.67 3.81
C LYS A 140 16.28 -14.03 2.56
N GLU A 141 15.76 -15.25 2.47
CA GLU A 141 14.93 -15.64 1.32
C GLU A 141 13.60 -14.85 1.31
N ALA A 142 12.95 -14.69 2.46
CA ALA A 142 11.74 -13.86 2.56
C ALA A 142 12.00 -12.39 2.16
N GLN A 143 13.15 -11.82 2.54
CA GLN A 143 13.56 -10.46 2.17
C GLN A 143 13.88 -10.34 0.67
N LYS A 144 14.52 -11.34 0.07
CA LYS A 144 14.75 -11.39 -1.37
C LYS A 144 13.41 -11.32 -2.13
N TRP A 145 12.42 -12.11 -1.73
CA TRP A 145 11.06 -12.02 -2.28
C TRP A 145 10.44 -10.64 -2.08
N LYS A 146 10.53 -10.05 -0.87
CA LYS A 146 10.03 -8.70 -0.59
C LYS A 146 10.65 -7.66 -1.52
N VAL A 147 11.97 -7.67 -1.68
CA VAL A 147 12.71 -6.72 -2.54
C VAL A 147 12.31 -6.90 -4.00
N THR A 148 12.20 -8.14 -4.48
CA THR A 148 11.77 -8.39 -5.87
C THR A 148 10.32 -7.97 -6.12
N ILE A 149 9.40 -8.16 -5.17
CA ILE A 149 8.02 -7.65 -5.28
C ILE A 149 8.02 -6.12 -5.37
N LYS A 150 8.76 -5.44 -4.47
CA LYS A 150 8.87 -3.97 -4.50
C LYS A 150 9.44 -3.48 -5.83
N TYR A 151 10.51 -4.10 -6.34
CA TYR A 151 11.08 -3.80 -7.66
C TYR A 151 10.04 -3.89 -8.78
N TYR A 152 9.26 -4.97 -8.83
CA TYR A 152 8.22 -5.13 -9.83
C TYR A 152 7.08 -4.11 -9.71
N MET A 153 6.71 -3.73 -8.48
CA MET A 153 5.73 -2.65 -8.24
C MET A 153 6.26 -1.32 -8.78
N ASP A 154 7.51 -0.96 -8.49
CA ASP A 154 8.14 0.28 -8.95
C ASP A 154 8.27 0.34 -10.48
N CYS A 155 8.69 -0.75 -11.13
CA CYS A 155 8.71 -0.84 -12.60
C CYS A 155 7.33 -0.65 -13.22
N THR A 156 6.27 -1.16 -12.58
CA THR A 156 4.90 -0.99 -13.06
C THR A 156 4.49 0.48 -13.04
N LEU A 157 4.84 1.19 -11.97
CA LEU A 157 4.55 2.62 -11.83
C LEU A 157 5.30 3.46 -12.87
N GLN A 158 6.57 3.16 -13.13
CA GLN A 158 7.37 3.85 -14.15
C GLN A 158 6.77 3.74 -15.55
N ARG A 159 6.18 2.58 -15.91
CA ARG A 159 5.54 2.37 -17.22
C ARG A 159 4.24 3.16 -17.41
N CYS A 160 3.59 3.59 -16.32
CA CYS A 160 2.32 4.33 -16.35
C CYS A 160 2.48 5.86 -16.44
N HIS A 161 3.71 6.40 -16.36
CA HIS A 161 3.98 7.83 -16.49
C HIS A 161 4.44 8.18 -17.92
N PRO A 162 3.82 9.17 -18.60
CA PRO A 162 4.35 9.67 -19.87
C PRO A 162 5.76 10.26 -19.67
N SER A 163 6.67 9.90 -20.58
CA SER A 163 8.10 10.24 -20.57
C SER A 163 8.45 11.74 -20.47
N SER A 164 7.47 12.64 -20.62
CA SER A 164 7.68 14.10 -20.63
C SER A 164 7.88 14.73 -19.23
N PHE A 165 7.68 13.99 -18.14
CA PHE A 165 7.97 14.43 -16.76
C PHE A 165 9.04 13.54 -16.09
N TYR A 166 9.72 12.72 -16.88
CA TYR A 166 10.61 11.68 -16.38
C TYR A 166 12.04 12.21 -16.29
N ASN A 167 12.59 12.27 -15.07
CA ASN A 167 14.02 12.43 -14.85
C ASN A 167 14.58 11.17 -14.16
N PRO A 168 15.26 10.27 -14.88
CA PRO A 168 15.75 9.01 -14.34
C PRO A 168 16.73 9.20 -13.17
N GLU A 169 17.43 10.34 -13.10
CA GLU A 169 18.44 10.62 -12.07
C GLU A 169 17.86 11.05 -10.71
N LYS A 170 16.56 11.41 -10.64
CA LYS A 170 15.89 11.85 -9.40
C LYS A 170 14.99 10.79 -8.76
N THR A 171 14.97 9.58 -9.29
CA THR A 171 14.12 8.49 -8.78
C THR A 171 14.73 7.88 -7.52
N SER A 172 14.73 8.62 -6.41
CA SER A 172 14.64 7.95 -5.11
C SER A 172 13.40 7.07 -5.19
N LEU A 173 13.55 5.77 -4.92
CA LEU A 173 12.46 4.79 -4.89
C LEU A 173 11.21 5.47 -4.34
N LEU A 174 10.07 5.40 -5.04
CA LEU A 174 8.84 6.08 -4.61
C LEU A 174 8.42 5.67 -3.18
N GLY A 175 8.92 4.53 -2.69
CA GLY A 175 8.82 4.09 -1.30
C GLY A 175 9.44 5.03 -0.25
N ASP A 176 10.37 5.92 -0.63
CA ASP A 176 11.02 6.86 0.30
C ASP A 176 10.47 8.30 0.18
N ALA A 177 9.77 8.62 -0.92
CA ALA A 177 9.24 9.95 -1.15
C ALA A 177 8.10 10.25 -0.16
N LYS A 178 8.33 11.23 0.71
CA LYS A 178 7.40 11.53 1.81
C LYS A 178 6.09 12.14 1.29
N VAL A 179 4.96 11.72 1.84
CA VAL A 179 3.63 12.27 1.55
C VAL A 179 3.19 13.18 2.71
N LEU A 180 2.61 14.34 2.43
CA LEU A 180 1.96 15.17 3.44
C LEU A 180 0.44 14.96 3.41
N PHE A 181 -0.13 14.41 4.47
CA PHE A 181 -1.57 14.37 4.66
C PHE A 181 -2.05 15.60 5.42
N ILE A 182 -3.03 16.32 4.85
CA ILE A 182 -3.67 17.47 5.50
C ILE A 182 -5.11 17.11 5.82
N LEU A 183 -5.41 16.88 7.09
CA LEU A 183 -6.71 16.41 7.56
C LEU A 183 -7.52 17.53 8.20
N ASN A 184 -8.74 17.75 7.71
CA ASN A 184 -9.72 18.58 8.41
C ASN A 184 -10.66 17.70 9.27
N PRO A 185 -10.52 17.73 10.61
CA PRO A 185 -11.29 16.86 11.50
C PRO A 185 -12.80 17.13 11.45
N LYS A 186 -13.21 18.36 11.10
CA LYS A 186 -14.61 18.79 11.02
C LYS A 186 -15.28 18.44 9.69
N SER A 187 -14.56 17.84 8.73
CA SER A 187 -15.15 17.47 7.44
C SER A 187 -16.28 16.44 7.57
N GLY A 188 -17.30 16.59 6.70
CA GLY A 188 -18.47 15.72 6.67
C GLY A 188 -19.29 15.82 7.96
N VAL A 189 -19.53 14.69 8.61
CA VAL A 189 -20.25 14.61 9.90
C VAL A 189 -19.33 14.79 11.11
N GLY A 190 -18.15 15.39 10.94
CA GLY A 190 -17.15 15.57 12.00
C GLY A 190 -16.40 14.29 12.40
N LYS A 191 -16.43 13.27 11.55
CA LYS A 191 -15.79 11.95 11.78
C LYS A 191 -14.55 11.71 10.92
N ALA A 192 -13.99 12.75 10.30
CA ALA A 192 -12.85 12.59 9.39
C ALA A 192 -11.62 12.02 10.10
N ARG A 193 -11.34 12.43 11.35
CA ARG A 193 -10.23 11.88 12.15
C ARG A 193 -10.39 10.39 12.44
N GLU A 194 -11.58 9.97 12.87
CA GLU A 194 -11.89 8.56 13.13
C GLU A 194 -11.81 7.75 11.82
N THR A 195 -12.33 8.30 10.73
CA THR A 195 -12.28 7.68 9.41
C THR A 195 -10.85 7.49 8.93
N PHE A 196 -9.99 8.50 9.11
CA PHE A 196 -8.57 8.39 8.81
C PHE A 196 -7.92 7.25 9.60
N GLN A 197 -8.10 7.23 10.92
CA GLN A 197 -7.51 6.20 11.78
C GLN A 197 -8.00 4.79 11.45
N ASN A 198 -9.30 4.62 11.20
CA ASN A 198 -9.90 3.29 11.06
C ASN A 198 -9.88 2.75 9.63
N LYS A 199 -9.84 3.63 8.62
CA LYS A 199 -9.94 3.22 7.20
C LYS A 199 -8.70 3.55 6.39
N VAL A 200 -8.03 4.67 6.66
CA VAL A 200 -6.91 5.15 5.84
C VAL A 200 -5.58 4.60 6.38
N VAL A 201 -5.30 4.78 7.67
CA VAL A 201 -4.04 4.35 8.31
C VAL A 201 -3.71 2.88 8.04
N PRO A 202 -4.64 1.90 8.12
CA PRO A 202 -4.33 0.50 7.82
C PRO A 202 -3.78 0.30 6.40
N LEU A 203 -4.32 1.01 5.42
CA LEU A 203 -3.86 0.94 4.03
C LEU A 203 -2.47 1.57 3.87
N LEU A 204 -2.21 2.70 4.55
CA LEU A 204 -0.90 3.34 4.53
C LEU A 204 0.18 2.44 5.15
N THR A 205 -0.17 1.75 6.25
CA THR A 205 0.73 0.81 6.94
C THR A 205 1.01 -0.44 6.11
N GLU A 206 0.00 -0.97 5.41
CA GLU A 206 0.18 -2.11 4.49
C GLU A 206 1.01 -1.74 3.27
N GLY A 207 0.87 -0.51 2.79
CA GLY A 207 1.65 0.05 1.69
C GLY A 207 3.04 0.55 2.06
N ASP A 208 3.43 0.50 3.34
CA ASP A 208 4.74 0.97 3.83
C ASP A 208 5.01 2.44 3.44
N LEU A 209 3.96 3.28 3.45
CA LEU A 209 4.04 4.66 2.96
C LEU A 209 4.72 5.57 4.00
N ASN A 210 5.74 6.32 3.57
CA ASN A 210 6.37 7.37 4.38
C ASN A 210 5.52 8.65 4.35
N TYR A 211 4.97 9.08 5.49
CA TYR A 211 4.10 10.26 5.52
C TYR A 211 4.15 11.08 6.80
N ASP A 212 3.83 12.37 6.68
CA ASP A 212 3.47 13.25 7.79
C ASP A 212 1.96 13.51 7.79
N LEU A 213 1.40 13.77 8.97
CA LEU A 213 0.01 14.19 9.14
C LEU A 213 -0.06 15.57 9.78
N HIS A 214 -0.64 16.53 9.05
CA HIS A 214 -1.10 17.79 9.61
C HIS A 214 -2.61 17.77 9.85
N VAL A 215 -3.02 18.05 11.08
CA VAL A 215 -4.45 18.17 11.44
C VAL A 215 -4.81 19.65 11.54
N THR A 216 -5.75 20.10 10.70
CA THR A 216 -6.13 21.51 10.65
C THR A 216 -6.89 21.95 11.90
N ARG A 217 -6.64 23.19 12.34
CA ARG A 217 -7.19 23.74 13.59
C ARG A 217 -8.30 24.78 13.35
N HIS A 218 -8.16 25.58 12.30
CA HIS A 218 -9.09 26.64 11.93
C HIS A 218 -9.11 26.84 10.40
N ALA A 219 -9.97 27.74 9.91
CA ALA A 219 -9.98 28.12 8.50
C ALA A 219 -8.62 28.69 8.08
N HIS A 220 -8.23 28.44 6.82
CA HIS A 220 -6.95 28.87 6.23
C HIS A 220 -5.68 28.25 6.84
N ASP A 221 -5.80 27.31 7.78
CA ASP A 221 -4.65 26.62 8.36
C ASP A 221 -3.91 25.78 7.30
N ALA A 222 -4.65 25.08 6.43
CA ALA A 222 -4.07 24.30 5.33
C ALA A 222 -3.31 25.21 4.36
N ARG A 223 -3.93 26.35 3.98
CA ARG A 223 -3.33 27.38 3.11
C ARG A 223 -2.01 27.91 3.68
N ASN A 224 -1.99 28.25 4.97
CA ASN A 224 -0.81 28.81 5.64
C ASN A 224 0.35 27.82 5.67
N ILE A 225 0.07 26.54 5.89
CA ILE A 225 1.12 25.51 6.01
C ILE A 225 1.80 25.26 4.68
N VAL A 226 1.04 25.02 3.61
CA VAL A 226 1.64 24.74 2.30
C VAL A 226 2.39 25.95 1.75
N ARG A 227 1.99 27.17 2.13
CA ARG A 227 2.68 28.41 1.80
C ARG A 227 4.03 28.56 2.52
N THR A 228 4.11 28.17 3.79
CA THR A 228 5.26 28.50 4.66
C THR A 228 6.27 27.36 4.82
N GLN A 229 5.82 26.11 4.72
CA GLN A 229 6.67 24.94 4.89
C GLN A 229 7.47 24.65 3.62
N ASN A 230 8.57 23.88 3.76
CA ASN A 230 9.29 23.38 2.60
C ASN A 230 8.48 22.26 1.94
N MET A 231 7.87 22.52 0.78
CA MET A 231 7.06 21.53 0.05
C MET A 231 7.90 20.53 -0.74
N TRP A 232 9.16 20.85 -1.04
CA TRP A 232 10.08 19.97 -1.76
C TRP A 232 10.44 18.69 -1.00
N GLN A 233 10.20 18.63 0.32
CA GLN A 233 10.36 17.39 1.08
C GLN A 233 9.20 16.40 0.86
N TYR A 234 8.09 16.85 0.26
CA TYR A 234 6.86 16.07 0.08
C TYR A 234 6.61 15.68 -1.38
N MET A 235 7.65 15.21 -2.08
CA MET A 235 7.54 14.77 -3.49
C MET A 235 6.77 13.46 -3.67
N GLY A 236 6.42 12.76 -2.58
CA GLY A 236 5.41 11.70 -2.62
C GLY A 236 4.00 12.26 -2.88
N GLY A 237 3.78 13.53 -2.57
CA GLY A 237 2.56 14.29 -2.85
C GLY A 237 1.96 14.95 -1.60
N VAL A 238 0.99 15.84 -1.85
CA VAL A 238 0.15 16.45 -0.80
C VAL A 238 -1.27 15.90 -0.95
N VAL A 239 -1.76 15.23 0.08
CA VAL A 239 -3.07 14.57 0.08
C VAL A 239 -3.98 15.22 1.10
N VAL A 240 -5.11 15.77 0.65
CA VAL A 240 -6.10 16.36 1.54
C VAL A 240 -7.13 15.31 1.98
N ILE A 241 -7.47 15.32 3.26
CA ILE A 241 -8.48 14.45 3.86
C ILE A 241 -9.64 15.32 4.34
N GLY A 242 -10.70 15.36 3.54
CA GLY A 242 -11.81 16.28 3.75
C GLY A 242 -12.74 16.35 2.55
N GLY A 243 -13.29 17.54 2.30
CA GLY A 243 -14.00 17.87 1.06
C GLY A 243 -13.22 18.85 0.19
N ASP A 244 -13.84 19.28 -0.91
CA ASP A 244 -13.22 20.14 -1.93
C ASP A 244 -12.69 21.48 -1.37
N GLY A 245 -13.28 22.00 -0.28
CA GLY A 245 -12.83 23.26 0.34
C GLY A 245 -11.41 23.22 0.92
N ILE A 246 -10.95 22.08 1.44
CA ILE A 246 -9.55 21.97 1.93
C ILE A 246 -8.59 21.88 0.76
N LEU A 247 -8.97 21.21 -0.33
CA LEU A 247 -8.17 21.21 -1.55
C LEU A 247 -8.01 22.62 -2.10
N TYR A 248 -9.10 23.41 -2.10
CA TYR A 248 -9.07 24.81 -2.49
C TYR A 248 -8.09 25.63 -1.63
N GLU A 249 -8.10 25.48 -0.31
CA GLU A 249 -7.13 26.15 0.57
C GLU A 249 -5.68 25.76 0.22
N VAL A 250 -5.43 24.47 -0.02
CA VAL A 250 -4.09 23.98 -0.39
C VAL A 250 -3.62 24.56 -1.72
N ILE A 251 -4.45 24.50 -2.77
CA ILE A 251 -4.08 25.02 -4.09
C ILE A 251 -3.75 26.50 -4.02
N ASN A 252 -4.59 27.32 -3.38
CA ASN A 252 -4.32 28.75 -3.26
C ASN A 252 -3.06 29.04 -2.42
N GLY A 253 -2.83 28.28 -1.34
CA GLY A 253 -1.63 28.44 -0.53
C GLY A 253 -0.36 28.08 -1.28
N LEU A 254 -0.40 27.09 -2.16
CA LEU A 254 0.71 26.73 -3.03
C LEU A 254 0.94 27.81 -4.10
N MET A 255 -0.11 28.35 -4.71
CA MET A 255 -0.03 29.42 -5.73
C MET A 255 0.49 30.76 -5.18
N GLU A 256 0.40 31.00 -3.87
CA GLU A 256 1.00 32.18 -3.22
C GLU A 256 2.51 32.11 -3.05
N ARG A 257 3.11 30.95 -3.29
CA ARG A 257 4.55 30.77 -3.12
C ARG A 257 5.32 31.37 -4.29
N PRO A 258 6.56 31.86 -4.08
CA PRO A 258 7.39 32.34 -5.18
C PRO A 258 7.82 31.22 -6.14
N ASP A 259 7.93 29.98 -5.65
CA ASP A 259 8.35 28.78 -6.41
C ASP A 259 7.17 27.93 -6.91
N TRP A 260 5.96 28.49 -6.94
CA TRP A 260 4.73 27.73 -7.23
C TRP A 260 4.77 27.02 -8.60
N GLU A 261 5.30 27.66 -9.64
CA GLU A 261 5.30 27.11 -11.00
C GLU A 261 6.16 25.85 -11.09
N SER A 262 7.39 25.91 -10.58
CA SER A 262 8.28 24.74 -10.51
C SER A 262 7.68 23.65 -9.61
N LEU A 263 7.10 24.04 -8.47
CA LEU A 263 6.50 23.09 -7.55
C LEU A 263 5.30 22.36 -8.17
N PHE A 264 4.40 23.05 -8.88
CA PHE A 264 3.24 22.42 -9.53
C PHE A 264 3.62 21.46 -10.66
N SER A 265 4.80 21.64 -11.27
CA SER A 265 5.28 20.72 -12.30
C SER A 265 5.72 19.36 -11.76
N GLU A 266 6.13 19.30 -10.49
CA GLU A 266 6.62 18.06 -9.83
C GLU A 266 5.62 17.52 -8.77
N LEU A 267 4.85 18.39 -8.13
CA LEU A 267 4.01 18.05 -6.97
C LEU A 267 2.71 17.36 -7.38
N LYS A 268 2.46 16.19 -6.79
CA LYS A 268 1.19 15.46 -6.92
C LYS A 268 0.20 15.91 -5.86
N LEU A 269 -1.04 16.18 -6.26
CA LEU A 269 -2.15 16.48 -5.35
C LEU A 269 -3.15 15.32 -5.31
N GLY A 270 -3.58 14.95 -4.11
CA GLY A 270 -4.56 13.87 -3.90
C GLY A 270 -5.69 14.30 -2.97
N VAL A 271 -6.84 13.62 -3.09
CA VAL A 271 -7.99 13.83 -2.20
C VAL A 271 -8.51 12.49 -1.67
N ILE A 272 -8.64 12.39 -0.35
CA ILE A 272 -9.37 11.31 0.33
C ILE A 272 -10.70 11.89 0.84
N PRO A 273 -11.83 11.49 0.24
CA PRO A 273 -13.13 12.10 0.50
C PRO A 273 -13.66 11.72 1.88
N CYS A 274 -13.69 12.68 2.81
CA CYS A 274 -14.33 12.57 4.11
C CYS A 274 -15.50 13.57 4.30
N GLY A 275 -15.86 14.30 3.23
CA GLY A 275 -16.93 15.30 3.21
C GLY A 275 -18.25 14.80 2.61
N SER A 276 -19.20 15.72 2.48
CA SER A 276 -20.46 15.52 1.74
C SER A 276 -20.29 15.74 0.22
N GLY A 277 -19.48 16.73 -0.16
CA GLY A 277 -19.03 16.95 -1.54
C GLY A 277 -17.78 16.13 -1.84
N ASN A 278 -17.93 15.09 -2.64
CA ASN A 278 -16.86 14.15 -3.03
C ASN A 278 -16.74 14.06 -4.56
N GLY A 279 -17.08 15.16 -5.26
CA GLY A 279 -17.16 15.19 -6.72
C GLY A 279 -15.83 14.87 -7.37
N LEU A 280 -14.76 15.55 -6.94
CA LEU A 280 -13.42 15.34 -7.49
C LEU A 280 -12.92 13.91 -7.26
N ALA A 281 -13.05 13.38 -6.04
CA ALA A 281 -12.62 12.02 -5.73
C ALA A 281 -13.34 10.97 -6.60
N LYS A 282 -14.63 11.19 -6.90
CA LYS A 282 -15.41 10.33 -7.80
C LYS A 282 -14.95 10.46 -9.25
N SER A 283 -14.71 11.67 -9.74
CA SER A 283 -14.20 11.90 -11.10
C SER A 283 -12.85 11.25 -11.32
N VAL A 284 -11.92 11.39 -10.36
CA VAL A 284 -10.61 10.73 -10.40
C VAL A 284 -10.77 9.21 -10.38
N SER A 285 -11.61 8.66 -9.50
CA SER A 285 -11.86 7.21 -9.45
C SER A 285 -12.43 6.68 -10.77
N TYR A 286 -13.33 7.45 -11.40
CA TYR A 286 -13.89 7.12 -12.71
C TYR A 286 -12.83 7.13 -13.82
N ALA A 287 -11.91 8.11 -13.82
CA ALA A 287 -10.80 8.18 -14.77
C ALA A 287 -9.88 6.94 -14.68
N PHE A 288 -9.69 6.39 -13.47
CA PHE A 288 -8.94 5.15 -13.23
C PHE A 288 -9.78 3.87 -13.43
N SER A 289 -10.97 3.96 -14.02
CA SER A 289 -11.87 2.82 -14.26
C SER A 289 -12.24 2.02 -13.00
N GLU A 290 -12.19 2.68 -11.82
CA GLU A 290 -12.59 2.05 -10.57
C GLU A 290 -14.12 1.98 -10.47
N PRO A 291 -14.69 0.94 -9.82
CA PRO A 291 -16.12 0.83 -9.65
C PRO A 291 -16.69 2.01 -8.87
N TYR A 292 -17.91 2.41 -9.23
CA TYR A 292 -18.60 3.45 -8.48
C TYR A 292 -18.81 3.03 -7.03
N ASP A 293 -18.26 3.84 -6.12
CA ASP A 293 -18.48 3.75 -4.68
C ASP A 293 -19.14 5.05 -4.20
N HIS A 294 -20.18 4.91 -3.37
CA HIS A 294 -20.81 6.05 -2.71
C HIS A 294 -19.82 6.81 -1.81
N SER A 295 -18.92 6.07 -1.16
CA SER A 295 -17.90 6.58 -0.24
C SER A 295 -16.51 6.12 -0.69
N PRO A 296 -15.90 6.78 -1.69
CA PRO A 296 -14.68 6.30 -2.35
C PRO A 296 -13.39 6.41 -1.51
N ILE A 297 -13.47 6.40 -0.17
CA ILE A 297 -12.32 6.44 0.75
C ILE A 297 -11.33 5.32 0.44
N LEU A 298 -11.82 4.09 0.27
CA LEU A 298 -10.97 2.93 0.00
C LEU A 298 -10.21 3.11 -1.31
N VAL A 299 -10.93 3.40 -2.40
CA VAL A 299 -10.35 3.58 -3.74
C VAL A 299 -9.39 4.76 -3.78
N SER A 300 -9.78 5.92 -3.22
CA SER A 300 -8.91 7.09 -3.14
C SER A 300 -7.63 6.80 -2.35
N THR A 301 -7.73 6.08 -1.24
CA THR A 301 -6.55 5.70 -0.45
C THR A 301 -5.67 4.71 -1.19
N LEU A 302 -6.25 3.72 -1.89
CA LEU A 302 -5.50 2.79 -2.74
C LEU A 302 -4.74 3.52 -3.85
N ASN A 303 -5.37 4.50 -4.51
CA ASN A 303 -4.72 5.30 -5.55
C ASN A 303 -3.54 6.11 -5.00
N VAL A 304 -3.67 6.65 -3.79
CA VAL A 304 -2.58 7.35 -3.08
C VAL A 304 -1.44 6.39 -2.76
N VAL A 305 -1.74 5.23 -2.16
CA VAL A 305 -0.73 4.22 -1.79
C VAL A 305 0.00 3.68 -3.03
N ARG A 306 -0.71 3.50 -4.14
CA ARG A 306 -0.11 3.08 -5.41
C ARG A 306 0.67 4.20 -6.10
N GLY A 307 0.56 5.46 -5.67
CA GLY A 307 1.24 6.59 -6.31
C GLY A 307 0.73 6.90 -7.73
N MET A 308 -0.48 6.45 -8.09
CA MET A 308 -1.07 6.75 -9.40
C MET A 308 -1.49 8.23 -9.48
N SER A 309 -1.17 8.88 -10.59
CA SER A 309 -1.55 10.27 -10.84
C SER A 309 -2.00 10.46 -12.29
N THR A 310 -2.94 11.38 -12.51
CA THR A 310 -3.35 11.82 -13.84
C THR A 310 -3.20 13.34 -13.93
N PRO A 311 -2.80 13.89 -15.10
CA PRO A 311 -2.97 15.31 -15.37
C PRO A 311 -4.46 15.68 -15.23
N LEU A 312 -4.72 16.88 -14.73
CA LEU A 312 -6.04 17.45 -14.49
C LEU A 312 -6.34 18.52 -15.54
#